data_AF-A0A1Y1KK50-F1
#
_entry.id   AF-A0A1Y1KK50-F1
#
_cell.length_a   1.000
_cell.length_b   1.000
_cell.length_c   1.000
_cell.angle_alpha   90.00
_cell.angle_beta   90.00
_cell.angle_gamma   90.00
#
_symmetry.space_group_name_H-M   'P 1'
#
loop_
_entity.id
_entity.type
_entity.pdbx_description
1 polymer ?
#
loop_
_entity_poly.entity_id
_entity_poly.type
_entity_poly.pdbx_seq_one_letter_code
_entity_poly.pdbx_strand_id
1 'polypeptide(L)'
;MFQLTWFLALSFIIKQTSCELYTALADLKEVLHTESTLINSLDQYIQAEHKKLELLQKYSEIYKQQHTEASEDIENYVANPINAYILIKRLTTDWQHVESLMNMQLGHDYLKNISMYREYLKFPTDEDLNGAAVALTRLQDTYNLDTSALARGELNGIKYSSELSAADCFELGRQSYNNGDFYHTQLWMREADSRLNSETNKTVEKSDILEYLAFSTYKQGNLPLALDLTNKLLEIFPAHPRALGNKGFYEEEMEKLNELKIKGDDESEDIPINDEQMAPQVQYPERELYEQLCRGEVTTDIA
;
A
#
# COMPACT_ATOMS: atom_id res chain seq x y z
N MET A 1 45.22 3.91 29.63
CA MET A 1 45.24 3.64 28.18
C MET A 1 43.88 3.08 27.70
N PHE A 2 43.27 2.12 28.41
CA PHE A 2 41.95 1.57 28.07
C PHE A 2 40.78 2.59 28.08
N GLN A 3 40.74 3.56 29.01
CA GLN A 3 39.64 4.55 28.98
C GLN A 3 39.70 5.49 27.77
N LEU A 4 40.90 5.89 27.33
CA LEU A 4 41.07 6.77 26.17
C LEU A 4 40.65 6.08 24.86
N THR A 5 40.88 4.77 24.74
CA THR A 5 40.43 3.99 23.58
C THR A 5 38.91 3.81 23.55
N TRP A 6 38.26 3.72 24.72
CA TRP A 6 36.79 3.70 24.82
C TRP A 6 36.17 5.06 24.47
N PHE A 7 36.74 6.18 24.95
CA PHE A 7 36.29 7.52 24.57
C PHE A 7 36.49 7.79 23.07
N LEU A 8 37.62 7.35 22.49
CA LEU A 8 37.86 7.48 21.05
C LEU A 8 36.91 6.59 20.23
N ALA A 9 36.65 5.35 20.66
CA ALA A 9 35.68 4.46 20.02
C ALA A 9 34.25 5.04 20.09
N LEU A 10 33.84 5.56 21.25
CA LEU A 10 32.54 6.21 21.43
C LEU A 10 32.41 7.47 20.54
N SER A 11 33.46 8.29 20.47
CA SER A 11 33.47 9.47 19.60
C SER A 11 33.41 9.13 18.11
N PHE A 12 33.98 7.99 17.72
CA PHE A 12 33.95 7.50 16.34
C PHE A 12 32.55 6.98 15.99
N ILE A 13 31.90 6.23 16.90
CA ILE A 13 30.52 5.74 16.74
C ILE A 13 29.52 6.91 16.65
N ILE A 14 29.66 7.96 17.47
CA ILE A 14 28.80 9.15 17.42
C ILE A 14 28.97 9.93 16.11
N LYS A 15 30.21 10.02 15.59
CA LYS A 15 30.45 10.65 14.27
C LYS A 15 29.87 9.84 13.12
N GLN A 16 29.96 8.52 13.17
CA GLN A 16 29.46 7.65 12.12
C GLN A 16 27.93 7.67 12.04
N THR A 17 27.24 7.58 13.18
CA THR A 17 25.77 7.69 13.26
C THR A 17 25.24 9.05 12.78
N SER A 18 25.94 10.14 13.10
CA SER A 18 25.59 11.47 12.59
C SER A 18 25.74 11.55 11.07
N CYS A 19 26.81 10.95 10.52
CA CYS A 19 27.06 10.91 9.07
C CYS A 19 25.96 10.15 8.32
N GLU A 20 25.50 9.03 8.86
CA GLU A 20 24.42 8.22 8.28
C GLU A 20 23.08 8.99 8.25
N LEU A 21 22.73 9.72 9.31
CA LEU A 21 21.51 10.54 9.34
C LEU A 21 21.54 11.69 8.29
N TYR A 22 22.66 12.41 8.17
CA TYR A 22 22.79 13.46 7.16
C TYR A 22 22.74 12.89 5.73
N THR A 23 23.28 11.69 5.53
CA THR A 23 23.21 10.98 4.25
C THR A 23 21.78 10.55 3.93
N ALA A 24 21.05 9.96 4.89
CA ALA A 24 19.65 9.58 4.71
C ALA A 24 18.73 10.78 4.42
N LEU A 25 18.97 11.93 5.06
CA LEU A 25 18.22 13.16 4.78
C LEU A 25 18.55 13.75 3.40
N ALA A 26 19.80 13.64 2.94
CA ALA A 26 20.17 14.03 1.58
C ALA A 26 19.50 13.11 0.56
N ASP A 27 19.50 11.81 0.83
CA ASP A 27 18.89 10.78 0.01
C ASP A 27 17.37 10.98 -0.14
N LEU A 28 16.66 11.26 0.95
CA LEU A 28 15.23 11.55 0.90
C LEU A 28 14.90 12.81 0.09
N LYS A 29 15.79 13.82 0.10
CA LYS A 29 15.63 15.01 -0.75
C LYS A 29 15.81 14.69 -2.23
N GLU A 30 16.74 13.79 -2.56
CA GLU A 30 16.91 13.31 -3.94
C GLU A 30 15.69 12.52 -4.41
N VAL A 31 15.14 11.64 -3.55
CA VAL A 31 13.89 10.90 -3.84
C VAL A 31 12.73 11.87 -4.11
N LEU A 32 12.61 12.94 -3.32
CA LEU A 32 11.59 13.97 -3.55
C LEU A 32 11.78 14.69 -4.91
N HIS A 33 13.04 14.88 -5.34
CA HIS A 33 13.33 15.42 -6.66
C HIS A 33 12.96 14.44 -7.79
N THR A 34 13.20 13.14 -7.60
CA THR A 34 12.74 12.08 -8.50
C THR A 34 11.22 12.15 -8.66
N GLU A 35 10.47 12.24 -7.56
CA GLU A 35 9.01 12.35 -7.58
C GLU A 35 8.55 13.57 -8.41
N SER A 36 9.16 14.74 -8.19
CA SER A 36 8.84 15.94 -8.99
C SER A 36 9.06 15.73 -10.49
N THR A 37 10.13 15.03 -10.88
CA THR A 37 10.41 14.71 -12.28
C THR A 37 9.36 13.76 -12.87
N LEU A 38 8.92 12.76 -12.10
CA LEU A 38 7.87 11.83 -12.50
C LEU A 38 6.51 12.52 -12.66
N ILE A 39 6.15 13.41 -11.73
CA ILE A 39 4.92 14.20 -11.83
C ILE A 39 4.92 15.04 -13.11
N ASN A 40 6.03 15.73 -13.40
CA ASN A 40 6.15 16.51 -14.63
C ASN A 40 6.01 15.65 -15.91
N SER A 41 6.59 14.44 -15.91
CA SER A 41 6.45 13.50 -17.03
C SER A 41 5.00 13.02 -17.20
N LEU A 42 4.31 12.73 -16.09
CA LEU A 42 2.90 12.35 -16.08
C LEU A 42 2.01 13.49 -16.59
N ASP A 43 2.25 14.73 -16.15
CA ASP A 43 1.50 15.90 -16.62
C ASP A 43 1.68 16.12 -18.13
N GLN A 44 2.89 15.96 -18.65
CA GLN A 44 3.14 16.06 -20.08
C GLN A 44 2.42 14.96 -20.86
N TYR A 45 2.39 13.74 -20.34
CA TYR A 45 1.63 12.64 -20.93
C TYR A 45 0.13 12.94 -20.96
N ILE A 46 -0.44 13.38 -19.83
CA ILE A 46 -1.85 13.76 -19.72
C ILE A 46 -2.19 14.87 -20.72
N GLN A 47 -1.35 15.89 -20.84
CA GLN A 47 -1.55 16.98 -21.81
C GLN A 47 -1.52 16.49 -23.26
N ALA A 48 -0.64 15.54 -23.59
CA ALA A 48 -0.55 14.97 -24.93
C ALA A 48 -1.81 14.14 -25.26
N GLU A 49 -2.27 13.30 -24.34
CA GLU A 49 -3.53 12.55 -24.49
C GLU A 49 -4.74 13.47 -24.58
N HIS A 50 -4.78 14.55 -23.79
CA HIS A 50 -5.87 15.53 -23.85
C HIS A 50 -5.94 16.20 -25.23
N LYS A 51 -4.81 16.62 -25.80
CA LYS A 51 -4.76 17.19 -27.16
C LYS A 51 -5.23 16.20 -28.21
N LYS A 52 -4.84 14.93 -28.09
CA LYS A 52 -5.33 13.85 -28.98
C LYS A 52 -6.86 13.71 -28.84
N LEU A 53 -7.37 13.71 -27.62
CA LEU A 53 -8.80 13.61 -27.36
C LEU A 53 -9.58 14.80 -27.91
N GLU A 54 -9.09 16.04 -27.73
CA GLU A 54 -9.69 17.26 -28.30
C GLU A 54 -9.79 17.19 -29.83
N LEU A 55 -8.74 16.71 -30.51
CA LEU A 55 -8.76 16.53 -31.96
C LEU A 55 -9.82 15.50 -32.38
N LEU A 56 -9.91 14.37 -31.68
CA LEU A 56 -10.92 13.34 -31.95
C LEU A 56 -12.35 13.87 -31.72
N GLN A 57 -12.56 14.65 -30.66
CA GLN A 57 -13.84 15.31 -30.38
C GLN A 57 -14.21 16.28 -31.50
N LYS A 58 -13.27 17.09 -31.97
CA LYS A 58 -13.47 18.02 -33.09
C LYS A 58 -13.86 17.29 -34.37
N TYR A 59 -13.18 16.19 -34.72
CA TYR A 59 -13.57 15.38 -35.86
C TYR A 59 -14.97 14.77 -35.68
N SER A 60 -15.29 14.27 -34.48
CA SER A 60 -16.63 13.74 -34.18
C SER A 60 -17.72 14.78 -34.38
N GLU A 61 -17.50 16.01 -33.92
CA GLU A 61 -18.46 17.12 -34.07
C GLU A 61 -18.67 17.50 -35.55
N ILE A 62 -17.58 17.68 -36.30
CA ILE A 62 -17.64 17.99 -37.74
C ILE A 62 -18.44 16.92 -38.49
N TYR A 63 -18.16 15.64 -38.24
CA TYR A 63 -18.82 14.56 -38.96
C TYR A 63 -20.27 14.37 -38.53
N LYS A 64 -20.61 14.63 -37.26
CA LYS A 64 -22.00 14.67 -36.81
C LYS A 64 -22.78 15.77 -37.52
N GLN A 65 -22.25 16.99 -37.55
CA GLN A 65 -22.92 18.12 -38.22
C GLN A 65 -23.17 17.82 -39.70
N GLN A 66 -22.13 17.39 -40.43
CA GLN A 66 -22.26 17.07 -41.84
C GLN A 66 -23.16 15.86 -42.09
N HIS A 67 -23.28 14.92 -41.13
CA HIS A 67 -24.22 13.82 -41.23
C HIS A 67 -25.66 14.30 -41.01
N THR A 68 -25.90 15.19 -40.05
CA THR A 68 -27.22 15.81 -39.82
C THR A 68 -27.70 16.52 -41.08
N GLU A 69 -26.88 17.39 -41.69
CA GLU A 69 -27.20 18.08 -42.94
C GLU A 69 -27.52 17.11 -44.08
N ALA A 70 -26.79 15.99 -44.19
CA ALA A 70 -27.03 14.97 -45.20
C ALA A 70 -28.29 14.12 -44.94
N SER A 71 -28.74 14.04 -43.68
CA SER A 71 -29.84 13.17 -43.27
C SER A 71 -31.22 13.85 -43.35
N GLU A 72 -31.26 15.17 -43.48
CA GLU A 72 -32.52 15.94 -43.64
C GLU A 72 -33.26 15.54 -44.93
N ASP A 73 -32.51 15.35 -46.02
CA ASP A 73 -33.04 14.87 -47.31
C ASP A 73 -31.98 14.06 -48.05
N ILE A 74 -31.94 12.77 -47.75
CA ILE A 74 -30.92 11.84 -48.24
C ILE A 74 -30.93 11.78 -49.77
N GLU A 75 -32.10 11.65 -50.39
CA GLU A 75 -32.24 11.46 -51.85
C GLU A 75 -31.72 12.67 -52.62
N ASN A 76 -32.10 13.88 -52.22
CA ASN A 76 -31.58 15.10 -52.86
C ASN A 76 -30.10 15.36 -52.53
N TYR A 77 -29.65 15.02 -51.32
CA TYR A 77 -28.25 15.18 -50.93
C TYR A 77 -27.34 14.29 -51.78
N VAL A 78 -27.65 12.99 -51.94
CA VAL A 78 -26.81 12.07 -52.72
C VAL A 78 -26.94 12.27 -54.23
N ALA A 79 -28.08 12.79 -54.71
CA ALA A 79 -28.25 13.15 -56.12
C ALA A 79 -27.35 14.33 -56.54
N ASN A 80 -26.89 15.15 -55.61
CA ASN A 80 -25.92 16.22 -55.87
C ASN A 80 -24.49 15.63 -55.97
N PRO A 81 -23.83 15.70 -57.15
CA PRO A 81 -22.49 15.11 -57.35
C PRO A 81 -21.41 15.66 -56.42
N ILE A 82 -21.52 16.92 -55.96
CA ILE A 82 -20.57 17.53 -55.03
C ILE A 82 -20.71 16.89 -53.64
N ASN A 83 -21.94 16.74 -53.17
CA ASN A 83 -22.25 16.13 -51.88
C ASN A 83 -21.88 14.64 -51.86
N ALA A 84 -22.14 13.92 -52.96
CA ALA A 84 -21.70 12.54 -53.14
C ALA A 84 -20.17 12.41 -53.09
N TYR A 85 -19.44 13.30 -53.78
CA TYR A 85 -17.99 13.34 -53.71
C TYR A 85 -17.47 13.59 -52.29
N ILE A 86 -18.02 14.57 -51.57
CA ILE A 86 -17.62 14.90 -50.20
C ILE A 86 -17.87 13.71 -49.26
N LEU A 87 -19.02 13.04 -49.37
CA LEU A 87 -19.34 11.86 -48.56
C LEU A 87 -18.35 10.72 -48.80
N ILE A 88 -18.03 10.43 -50.08
CA ILE A 88 -17.07 9.39 -50.44
C ILE A 88 -15.67 9.75 -49.94
N LYS A 89 -15.21 11.00 -50.14
CA LYS A 89 -13.92 11.48 -49.63
C LYS A 89 -13.83 11.34 -48.11
N ARG A 90 -14.91 11.68 -47.39
CA ARG A 90 -14.96 11.58 -45.93
C ARG A 90 -14.76 10.14 -45.46
N LEU A 91 -15.48 9.20 -46.04
CA LEU A 91 -15.44 7.78 -45.66
C LEU A 91 -14.18 7.04 -46.14
N THR A 92 -13.49 7.54 -47.17
CA THR A 92 -12.30 6.88 -47.74
C THR A 92 -10.99 7.51 -47.29
N THR A 93 -10.91 8.85 -47.20
CA THR A 93 -9.67 9.59 -46.93
C THR A 93 -9.69 10.22 -45.54
N ASP A 94 -10.74 10.97 -45.21
CA ASP A 94 -10.73 11.76 -43.96
C ASP A 94 -10.84 10.84 -42.72
N TRP A 95 -11.47 9.68 -42.86
CA TRP A 95 -11.53 8.66 -41.80
C TRP A 95 -10.20 7.96 -41.53
N GLN A 96 -9.32 7.81 -42.52
CA GLN A 96 -7.97 7.27 -42.29
C GLN A 96 -7.16 8.13 -41.32
N HIS A 97 -7.36 9.45 -41.33
CA HIS A 97 -6.71 10.34 -40.36
C HIS A 97 -7.19 10.10 -38.94
N VAL A 98 -8.48 9.82 -38.76
CA VAL A 98 -9.05 9.53 -37.44
C VAL A 98 -8.60 8.16 -36.93
N GLU A 99 -8.60 7.15 -37.80
CA GLU A 99 -8.03 5.84 -37.48
C GLU A 99 -6.55 5.96 -37.09
N SER A 100 -5.76 6.76 -37.81
CA SER A 100 -4.36 7.01 -37.48
C SER A 100 -4.19 7.68 -36.12
N LEU A 101 -5.02 8.69 -35.81
CA LEU A 101 -5.01 9.34 -34.49
C LEU A 101 -5.39 8.36 -33.38
N MET A 102 -6.43 7.54 -33.58
CA MET A 102 -6.85 6.52 -32.61
C MET A 102 -5.71 5.53 -32.30
N ASN A 103 -5.00 5.08 -33.35
CA ASN A 103 -3.88 4.16 -33.25
C ASN A 103 -2.58 4.77 -32.67
N MET A 104 -2.48 6.10 -32.56
CA MET A 104 -1.29 6.76 -32.03
C MET A 104 -1.10 6.41 -30.54
N GLN A 105 -0.02 5.71 -30.21
CA GLN A 105 0.34 5.35 -28.83
C GLN A 105 1.32 6.36 -28.26
N LEU A 106 0.81 7.35 -27.53
CA LEU A 106 1.64 8.39 -26.91
C LEU A 106 2.41 7.86 -25.70
N GLY A 107 1.84 6.90 -24.97
CA GLY A 107 2.40 6.40 -23.71
C GLY A 107 3.78 5.75 -23.83
N HIS A 108 4.16 5.20 -24.99
CA HIS A 108 5.44 4.51 -25.14
C HIS A 108 6.64 5.44 -24.90
N ASP A 109 6.60 6.66 -25.42
CA ASP A 109 7.72 7.60 -25.27
C ASP A 109 7.89 8.04 -23.79
N TYR A 110 6.77 8.28 -23.10
CA TYR A 110 6.77 8.62 -21.67
C TYR A 110 7.20 7.45 -20.79
N LEU A 111 6.75 6.23 -21.08
CA LEU A 111 7.20 5.03 -20.38
C LEU A 111 8.70 4.77 -20.59
N LYS A 112 9.21 5.00 -21.80
CA LYS A 112 10.65 4.92 -22.07
C LYS A 112 11.44 5.96 -21.28
N ASN A 113 10.93 7.19 -21.15
CA ASN A 113 11.54 8.21 -20.31
C ASN A 113 11.56 7.77 -18.84
N ILE A 114 10.49 7.17 -18.32
CA ILE A 114 10.45 6.63 -16.94
C ILE A 114 11.49 5.51 -16.77
N SER A 115 11.61 4.59 -17.74
CA SER A 115 12.63 3.55 -17.71
C SER A 115 14.04 4.15 -17.69
N MET A 116 14.31 5.18 -18.48
CA MET A 116 15.58 5.91 -18.43
C MET A 116 15.76 6.64 -17.08
N TYR A 117 14.72 7.23 -16.51
CA TYR A 117 14.80 7.87 -15.20
C TYR A 117 15.20 6.88 -14.11
N ARG A 118 14.77 5.62 -14.19
CA ARG A 118 15.21 4.58 -13.25
C ARG A 118 16.72 4.30 -13.30
N GLU A 119 17.41 4.64 -14.39
CA GLU A 119 18.86 4.47 -14.50
C GLU A 119 19.66 5.63 -13.88
N TYR A 120 19.08 6.84 -13.82
CA TYR A 120 19.80 8.07 -13.45
C TYR A 120 19.23 8.80 -12.23
N LEU A 121 17.99 8.52 -11.84
CA LEU A 121 17.34 9.08 -10.67
C LEU A 121 17.28 8.05 -9.54
N LYS A 122 17.20 8.54 -8.31
CA LYS A 122 17.11 7.69 -7.13
C LYS A 122 15.67 7.21 -6.93
N PHE A 123 15.46 5.91 -7.12
CA PHE A 123 14.20 5.24 -6.83
C PHE A 123 14.36 4.39 -5.56
N PRO A 124 13.51 4.59 -4.55
CA PRO A 124 13.42 3.66 -3.44
C PRO A 124 13.07 2.25 -3.93
N THR A 125 13.59 1.27 -3.21
CA THR A 125 13.30 -0.15 -3.40
C THR A 125 12.27 -0.63 -2.38
N ASP A 126 11.79 -1.86 -2.55
CA ASP A 126 10.92 -2.50 -1.56
C ASP A 126 11.62 -2.64 -0.18
N GLU A 127 12.96 -2.74 -0.17
CA GLU A 127 13.76 -2.78 1.07
C GLU A 127 13.72 -1.43 1.81
N ASP A 128 13.76 -0.31 1.08
CA ASP A 128 13.66 1.02 1.67
C ASP A 128 12.28 1.26 2.29
N LEU A 129 11.22 0.82 1.60
CA LEU A 129 9.85 0.87 2.13
C LEU A 129 9.71 0.01 3.39
N ASN A 130 10.22 -1.22 3.36
CA ASN A 130 10.22 -2.10 4.52
C ASN A 130 11.02 -1.50 5.70
N GLY A 131 12.20 -0.93 5.44
CA GLY A 131 13.03 -0.27 6.43
C GLY A 131 12.31 0.92 7.09
N ALA A 132 11.60 1.72 6.30
CA ALA A 132 10.77 2.81 6.82
C ALA A 132 9.61 2.30 7.69
N ALA A 133 8.92 1.23 7.27
CA ALA A 133 7.85 0.61 8.05
C ALA A 133 8.37 0.06 9.39
N VAL A 134 9.49 -0.67 9.38
CA VAL A 134 10.15 -1.20 10.59
C VAL A 134 10.60 -0.08 11.52
N ALA A 135 11.15 1.02 10.98
CA ALA A 135 11.53 2.17 11.77
C ALA A 135 10.31 2.82 12.45
N LEU A 136 9.18 2.92 11.75
CA LEU A 136 7.95 3.49 12.27
C LEU A 136 7.33 2.61 13.37
N THR A 137 7.23 1.29 13.17
CA THR A 137 6.73 0.37 14.21
C THR A 137 7.66 0.32 15.41
N ARG A 138 8.98 0.42 15.21
CA ARG A 138 9.93 0.53 16.32
C ARG A 138 9.68 1.79 17.15
N LEU A 139 9.40 2.93 16.54
CA LEU A 139 9.03 4.15 17.26
C LEU A 139 7.70 3.98 17.99
N GLN A 140 6.74 3.31 17.35
CA GLN A 140 5.46 2.96 17.95
C GLN A 140 5.63 2.16 19.26
N ASP A 141 6.43 1.09 19.24
CA ASP A 141 6.74 0.29 20.43
C ASP A 141 7.51 1.10 21.48
N THR A 142 8.60 1.74 21.06
CA THR A 142 9.52 2.43 22.00
C THR A 142 8.77 3.47 22.83
N TYR A 143 7.85 4.20 22.20
CA TYR A 143 7.10 5.28 22.85
C TYR A 143 5.65 4.92 23.19
N ASN A 144 5.24 3.65 23.06
CA ASN A 144 3.87 3.18 23.28
C ASN A 144 2.82 4.06 22.56
N LEU A 145 3.05 4.34 21.28
CA LEU A 145 2.19 5.22 20.48
C LEU A 145 0.91 4.51 20.07
N ASP A 146 -0.23 5.19 20.27
CA ASP A 146 -1.52 4.73 19.78
C ASP A 146 -1.55 4.71 18.24
N THR A 147 -1.94 3.59 17.65
CA THR A 147 -1.97 3.40 16.20
C THR A 147 -2.83 4.45 15.51
N SER A 148 -4.00 4.76 16.08
CA SER A 148 -4.93 5.72 15.48
C SER A 148 -4.40 7.15 15.57
N ALA A 149 -3.76 7.53 16.68
CA ALA A 149 -3.07 8.82 16.82
C ALA A 149 -1.91 8.96 15.84
N LEU A 150 -1.07 7.92 15.73
CA LEU A 150 0.04 7.89 14.77
C LEU A 150 -0.46 8.01 13.33
N ALA A 151 -1.54 7.31 12.97
CA ALA A 151 -2.18 7.40 11.66
C ALA A 151 -2.80 8.77 11.39
N ARG A 152 -3.23 9.52 12.41
CA ARG A 152 -3.65 10.93 12.28
C ARG A 152 -2.49 11.92 12.19
N GLY A 153 -1.25 11.45 12.31
CA GLY A 153 -0.08 12.32 12.39
C GLY A 153 -0.01 13.10 13.69
N GLU A 154 -0.62 12.58 14.76
CA GLU A 154 -0.72 13.23 16.06
C GLU A 154 0.18 12.55 17.09
N LEU A 155 1.09 13.30 17.70
CA LEU A 155 1.93 12.84 18.80
C LEU A 155 1.72 13.77 19.99
N ASN A 156 1.37 13.24 21.16
CA ASN A 156 1.08 14.00 22.38
C ASN A 156 0.04 15.13 22.17
N GLY A 157 -0.97 14.89 21.31
CA GLY A 157 -2.02 15.87 21.00
C GLY A 157 -1.62 17.00 20.06
N ILE A 158 -0.41 16.95 19.48
CA ILE A 158 0.06 17.91 18.47
C ILE A 158 0.07 17.22 17.11
N LYS A 159 -0.55 17.86 16.10
CA LYS A 159 -0.56 17.37 14.72
C LYS A 159 0.73 17.79 14.00
N TYR A 160 1.54 16.81 13.63
CA TYR A 160 2.84 17.01 12.97
C TYR A 160 2.81 16.73 11.47
N SER A 161 1.86 15.93 10.97
CA SER A 161 1.80 15.51 9.58
C SER A 161 0.38 15.45 9.02
N SER A 162 0.30 15.16 7.71
CA SER A 162 -0.92 14.65 7.09
C SER A 162 -1.32 13.30 7.69
N GLU A 163 -2.59 12.98 7.55
CA GLU A 163 -3.14 11.70 7.99
C GLU A 163 -2.87 10.62 6.95
N LEU A 164 -2.68 9.39 7.42
CA LEU A 164 -2.56 8.21 6.60
C LEU A 164 -3.93 7.80 6.04
N SER A 165 -3.99 7.39 4.79
CA SER A 165 -5.17 6.75 4.21
C SER A 165 -5.34 5.32 4.74
N ALA A 166 -6.48 4.69 4.42
CA ALA A 166 -6.68 3.25 4.66
C ALA A 166 -5.67 2.41 3.87
N ALA A 167 -5.26 2.84 2.68
CA ALA A 167 -4.23 2.17 1.89
C ALA A 167 -2.84 2.28 2.53
N ASP A 168 -2.49 3.44 3.08
CA ASP A 168 -1.21 3.61 3.79
C ASP A 168 -1.14 2.73 5.05
N CYS A 169 -2.23 2.67 5.81
CA CYS A 169 -2.34 1.79 6.98
C CYS A 169 -2.29 0.31 6.57
N PHE A 170 -2.95 -0.06 5.47
CA PHE A 170 -2.89 -1.40 4.92
C PHE A 170 -1.47 -1.78 4.51
N GLU A 171 -0.74 -0.88 3.84
CA GLU A 171 0.64 -1.14 3.40
C GLU A 171 1.57 -1.31 4.61
N LEU A 172 1.44 -0.49 5.66
CA LEU A 172 2.19 -0.69 6.91
C LEU A 172 1.91 -2.07 7.52
N GLY A 173 0.63 -2.46 7.62
CA GLY A 173 0.25 -3.79 8.11
C GLY A 173 0.80 -4.93 7.25
N ARG A 174 0.87 -4.74 5.93
CA ARG A 174 1.41 -5.71 4.98
C ARG A 174 2.93 -5.84 5.11
N GLN A 175 3.67 -4.74 5.31
CA GLN A 175 5.11 -4.78 5.59
C GLN A 175 5.38 -5.53 6.91
N SER A 176 4.61 -5.23 7.97
CA SER A 176 4.68 -5.98 9.24
C SER A 176 4.40 -7.48 9.05
N TYR A 177 3.38 -7.83 8.25
CA TYR A 177 3.05 -9.21 7.94
C TYR A 177 4.20 -9.95 7.27
N ASN A 178 4.82 -9.33 6.27
CA ASN A 178 5.96 -9.90 5.53
C ASN A 178 7.17 -10.15 6.45
N ASN A 179 7.32 -9.33 7.50
CA ASN A 179 8.35 -9.49 8.52
C ASN A 179 7.97 -10.50 9.62
N GLY A 180 6.79 -11.13 9.55
CA GLY A 180 6.30 -12.04 10.58
C GLY A 180 5.77 -11.35 11.85
N ASP A 181 5.64 -10.02 11.83
CA ASP A 181 5.10 -9.24 12.92
C ASP A 181 3.57 -9.19 12.85
N PHE A 182 2.94 -10.28 13.29
CA PHE A 182 1.48 -10.41 13.29
C PHE A 182 0.78 -9.49 14.29
N TYR A 183 1.52 -8.90 15.25
CA TYR A 183 0.98 -7.91 16.19
C TYR A 183 0.76 -6.58 15.51
N HIS A 184 1.81 -6.01 14.90
CA HIS A 184 1.67 -4.77 14.15
C HIS A 184 0.77 -4.95 12.92
N THR A 185 0.77 -6.13 12.29
CA THR A 185 -0.19 -6.45 11.23
C THR A 185 -1.64 -6.23 11.71
N GLN A 186 -2.03 -6.78 12.86
CA GLN A 186 -3.40 -6.62 13.35
C GLN A 186 -3.73 -5.18 13.75
N LEU A 187 -2.80 -4.46 14.36
CA LEU A 187 -2.99 -3.07 14.72
C LEU A 187 -3.27 -2.21 13.48
N TRP A 188 -2.40 -2.30 12.48
CA TRP A 188 -2.49 -1.48 11.27
C TRP A 188 -3.64 -1.90 10.35
N MET A 189 -3.96 -3.18 10.27
CA MET A 189 -5.12 -3.65 9.50
C MET A 189 -6.46 -3.25 10.15
N ARG A 190 -6.55 -3.19 11.48
CA ARG A 190 -7.75 -2.65 12.17
C ARG A 190 -7.90 -1.15 11.95
N GLU A 191 -6.79 -0.40 11.99
CA GLU A 191 -6.80 1.02 11.64
C GLU A 191 -7.20 1.23 10.17
N ALA A 192 -6.70 0.40 9.26
CA ALA A 192 -7.10 0.42 7.86
C ALA A 192 -8.62 0.18 7.69
N ASP A 193 -9.21 -0.83 8.36
CA ASP A 193 -10.66 -1.09 8.29
C ASP A 193 -11.48 0.07 8.87
N SER A 194 -11.03 0.65 9.99
CA SER A 194 -11.65 1.81 10.62
C SER A 194 -11.68 3.02 9.67
N ARG A 195 -10.54 3.32 9.03
CA ARG A 195 -10.43 4.42 8.06
C ARG A 195 -11.22 4.16 6.79
N LEU A 196 -11.22 2.93 6.28
CA LEU A 196 -11.97 2.56 5.08
C LEU A 196 -13.48 2.85 5.22
N ASN A 197 -14.02 2.73 6.44
CA ASN A 197 -15.42 3.06 6.72
C ASN A 197 -15.70 4.58 6.71
N SER A 198 -14.66 5.41 6.89
CA SER A 198 -14.75 6.87 6.95
C SER A 198 -14.29 7.56 5.65
N GLU A 199 -13.55 6.85 4.79
CA GLU A 199 -13.08 7.36 3.51
C GLU A 199 -14.20 7.54 2.49
N THR A 200 -14.19 8.68 1.80
CA THR A 200 -15.11 8.94 0.68
C THR A 200 -14.73 8.14 -0.55
N ASN A 201 -13.44 8.14 -0.90
CA ASN A 201 -12.86 7.34 -1.96
C ASN A 201 -12.10 6.19 -1.31
N LYS A 202 -12.68 4.99 -1.36
CA LYS A 202 -12.05 3.78 -0.82
C LYS A 202 -10.73 3.51 -1.53
N THR A 203 -9.62 3.53 -0.79
CA THR A 203 -8.28 3.34 -1.37
C THR A 203 -7.81 1.89 -1.34
N VAL A 204 -8.52 1.01 -0.63
CA VAL A 204 -8.18 -0.41 -0.47
C VAL A 204 -9.46 -1.25 -0.38
N GLU A 205 -9.39 -2.50 -0.81
CA GLU A 205 -10.52 -3.43 -0.74
C GLU A 205 -10.68 -4.02 0.66
N LYS A 206 -11.92 -4.10 1.14
CA LYS A 206 -12.23 -4.68 2.46
C LYS A 206 -11.87 -6.16 2.54
N SER A 207 -11.91 -6.88 1.40
CA SER A 207 -11.48 -8.27 1.33
C SER A 207 -10.03 -8.45 1.77
N ASP A 208 -9.16 -7.57 1.28
CA ASP A 208 -7.73 -7.69 1.47
C ASP A 208 -7.40 -7.46 2.94
N ILE A 209 -8.00 -6.45 3.56
CA ILE A 209 -7.84 -6.19 5.00
C ILE A 209 -8.29 -7.38 5.85
N LEU A 210 -9.48 -7.93 5.58
CA LEU A 210 -10.03 -9.06 6.35
C LEU A 210 -9.18 -10.32 6.20
N GLU A 211 -8.58 -10.54 5.04
CA GLU A 211 -7.69 -11.66 4.81
C GLU A 211 -6.42 -11.59 5.67
N TYR A 212 -5.73 -10.45 5.66
CA TYR A 212 -4.55 -10.26 6.52
C TYR A 212 -4.91 -10.32 8.00
N LEU A 213 -6.05 -9.75 8.41
CA LEU A 213 -6.55 -9.84 9.78
C LEU A 213 -6.80 -11.30 10.19
N ALA A 214 -7.55 -12.06 9.39
CA ALA A 214 -7.88 -13.45 9.72
C ALA A 214 -6.62 -14.30 9.92
N PHE A 215 -5.65 -14.22 9.00
CA PHE A 215 -4.43 -15.01 9.11
C PHE A 215 -3.53 -14.56 10.26
N SER A 216 -3.34 -13.24 10.44
CA SER A 216 -2.52 -12.73 11.54
C SER A 216 -3.12 -13.03 12.92
N THR A 217 -4.46 -12.97 13.04
CA THR A 217 -5.19 -13.38 14.24
C THR A 217 -5.04 -14.87 14.53
N TYR A 218 -5.09 -15.73 13.50
CA TYR A 218 -4.77 -17.16 13.63
C TYR A 218 -3.33 -17.37 14.12
N LYS A 219 -2.36 -16.67 13.54
CA LYS A 219 -0.95 -16.76 13.92
C LYS A 219 -0.65 -16.27 15.35
N GLN A 220 -1.52 -15.43 15.91
CA GLN A 220 -1.49 -15.05 17.31
C GLN A 220 -2.26 -16.00 18.25
N GLY A 221 -2.75 -17.14 17.74
CA GLY A 221 -3.41 -18.17 18.54
C GLY A 221 -4.90 -17.94 18.79
N ASN A 222 -5.50 -16.88 18.23
CA ASN A 222 -6.94 -16.63 18.39
C ASN A 222 -7.74 -17.25 17.23
N LEU A 223 -7.81 -18.57 17.23
CA LEU A 223 -8.51 -19.35 16.21
C LEU A 223 -10.01 -19.00 16.07
N PRO A 224 -10.79 -18.79 17.17
CA PRO A 224 -12.20 -18.41 17.04
C PRO A 224 -12.41 -17.09 16.30
N LEU A 225 -11.59 -16.07 16.60
CA LEU A 225 -11.70 -14.78 15.92
C LEU A 225 -11.23 -14.87 14.47
N ALA A 226 -10.19 -15.66 14.17
CA ALA A 226 -9.76 -15.90 12.79
C ALA A 226 -10.85 -16.53 11.93
N LEU A 227 -11.60 -17.48 12.49
CA LEU A 227 -12.76 -18.09 11.83
C LEU A 227 -13.90 -17.09 11.61
N ASP A 228 -14.22 -16.27 12.62
CA ASP A 228 -15.24 -15.20 12.49
C ASP A 228 -14.87 -14.19 11.39
N LEU A 229 -13.62 -13.73 11.36
CA LEU A 229 -13.12 -12.84 10.30
C LEU A 229 -13.18 -13.49 8.92
N THR A 230 -12.87 -14.78 8.82
CA THR A 230 -12.94 -15.54 7.56
C THR A 230 -14.40 -15.71 7.10
N ASN A 231 -15.33 -15.95 8.01
CA ASN A 231 -16.76 -16.01 7.68
C ASN A 231 -17.26 -14.65 7.19
N LYS A 232 -16.89 -13.54 7.86
CA LYS A 232 -17.20 -12.18 7.40
C LYS A 232 -16.63 -11.89 6.01
N LEU A 233 -15.40 -12.35 5.72
CA LEU A 233 -14.81 -12.24 4.39
C LEU A 233 -15.66 -12.98 3.33
N LEU A 234 -16.11 -14.20 3.64
CA LEU A 234 -16.95 -15.01 2.74
C LEU A 234 -18.38 -14.46 2.57
N GLU A 235 -18.91 -13.73 3.55
CA GLU A 235 -20.20 -13.03 3.40
C GLU A 235 -20.13 -11.92 2.34
N ILE A 236 -19.01 -11.21 2.28
CA ILE A 236 -18.80 -10.12 1.31
C ILE A 236 -18.33 -10.68 -0.04
N PHE A 237 -17.46 -11.68 -0.01
CA PHE A 237 -16.85 -12.30 -1.19
C PHE A 237 -16.96 -13.83 -1.13
N PRO A 238 -18.12 -14.42 -1.50
CA PRO A 238 -18.35 -15.86 -1.42
C PRO A 238 -17.38 -16.72 -2.25
N ALA A 239 -16.86 -16.17 -3.35
CA ALA A 239 -15.93 -16.86 -4.26
C ALA A 239 -14.45 -16.52 -3.98
N HIS A 240 -14.10 -16.10 -2.76
CA HIS A 240 -12.74 -15.72 -2.41
C HIS A 240 -11.78 -16.93 -2.48
N PRO A 241 -10.66 -16.83 -3.23
CA PRO A 241 -9.84 -17.99 -3.60
C PRO A 241 -9.19 -18.71 -2.41
N ARG A 242 -8.84 -17.96 -1.35
CA ARG A 242 -8.15 -18.49 -0.17
C ARG A 242 -9.07 -18.71 1.04
N ALA A 243 -10.17 -17.98 1.14
CA ALA A 243 -10.96 -17.93 2.38
C ALA A 243 -11.74 -19.23 2.62
N LEU A 244 -12.21 -19.89 1.55
CA LEU A 244 -12.87 -21.19 1.65
C LEU A 244 -11.93 -22.27 2.22
N GLY A 245 -10.68 -22.29 1.75
CA GLY A 245 -9.66 -23.21 2.25
C GLY A 245 -9.29 -22.91 3.71
N ASN A 246 -9.06 -21.63 4.03
CA ASN A 246 -8.75 -21.20 5.41
C ASN A 246 -9.89 -21.53 6.37
N LYS A 247 -11.15 -21.35 5.95
CA LYS A 247 -12.32 -21.70 6.77
C LYS A 247 -12.32 -23.19 7.14
N GLY A 248 -12.21 -24.07 6.15
CA GLY A 248 -12.19 -25.51 6.41
C GLY A 248 -11.03 -25.91 7.32
N PHE A 249 -9.85 -25.32 7.11
CA PHE A 249 -8.69 -25.53 7.97
C PHE A 249 -8.94 -25.06 9.42
N TYR A 250 -9.51 -23.87 9.62
CA TYR A 250 -9.80 -23.34 10.95
C TYR A 250 -10.90 -24.14 11.66
N GLU A 251 -11.93 -24.60 10.95
CA GLU A 251 -12.97 -25.47 11.50
C GLU A 251 -12.40 -26.81 11.97
N GLU A 252 -11.55 -27.45 11.16
CA GLU A 252 -10.89 -28.71 11.52
C GLU A 252 -9.99 -28.55 12.76
N GLU A 253 -9.21 -27.46 12.82
CA GLU A 253 -8.33 -27.19 13.97
C GLU A 253 -9.15 -26.90 15.25
N MET A 254 -10.28 -26.21 15.12
CA MET A 254 -11.22 -25.98 16.24
C MET A 254 -11.81 -27.29 16.77
N GLU A 255 -12.19 -28.21 15.88
CA GLU A 255 -12.72 -29.52 16.26
C GLU A 255 -11.68 -30.33 17.02
N LYS A 256 -10.44 -30.41 16.53
CA LYS A 256 -9.33 -31.09 17.22
C LYS A 256 -9.10 -30.54 18.63
N LEU A 257 -9.09 -29.22 18.79
CA LEU A 257 -8.93 -28.58 20.10
C LEU A 257 -10.09 -28.92 21.05
N ASN A 258 -11.31 -29.03 20.55
CA ASN A 258 -12.47 -29.41 21.35
C ASN A 258 -12.42 -30.89 21.75
N GLU A 259 -12.00 -31.80 20.86
CA GLU A 259 -11.82 -33.22 21.18
C GLU A 259 -10.73 -33.46 22.24
N LEU A 260 -9.65 -32.70 22.18
CA LEU A 260 -8.57 -32.75 23.18
C LEU A 260 -9.05 -32.31 24.56
N LYS A 261 -9.90 -31.27 24.64
CA LYS A 261 -10.51 -30.82 25.90
C LYS A 261 -11.44 -31.87 26.50
N ILE A 262 -12.20 -32.59 25.67
CA ILE A 262 -13.13 -33.64 26.14
C ILE A 262 -12.38 -34.87 26.67
N LYS A 263 -11.18 -35.17 26.15
CA LYS A 263 -10.34 -36.30 26.60
C LYS A 263 -9.51 -36.01 27.85
N GLY A 264 -9.30 -34.74 28.20
CA GLY A 264 -8.47 -34.32 29.34
C GLY A 264 -9.18 -34.18 30.68
N ASP A 265 -10.50 -34.43 30.74
CA ASP A 265 -11.28 -34.44 32.01
C ASP A 265 -11.13 -35.76 32.80
N ASP A 266 -10.44 -36.77 32.25
CA ASP A 266 -9.99 -37.95 33.00
C ASP A 266 -8.55 -37.71 33.48
N GLU A 267 -8.32 -37.82 34.80
CA GLU A 267 -7.06 -37.53 35.53
C GLU A 267 -5.82 -38.29 35.02
N SER A 268 -5.27 -37.91 33.85
CA SER A 268 -3.96 -38.42 33.41
C SER A 268 -3.18 -37.42 32.56
N GLU A 269 -2.13 -36.92 33.20
CA GLU A 269 -0.84 -36.39 32.72
C GLU A 269 -0.83 -35.30 31.63
N ASP A 270 -0.13 -34.21 32.00
CA ASP A 270 0.17 -33.02 31.22
C ASP A 270 0.63 -33.35 29.79
N ILE A 271 -0.20 -32.98 28.81
CA ILE A 271 0.19 -32.96 27.40
C ILE A 271 1.02 -31.70 27.17
N PRO A 272 2.28 -31.79 26.69
CA PRO A 272 3.06 -30.60 26.38
C PRO A 272 2.38 -29.89 25.21
N ILE A 273 1.90 -28.67 25.48
CA ILE A 273 1.53 -27.70 24.47
C ILE A 273 2.77 -27.50 23.61
N ASN A 274 2.69 -27.85 22.32
CA ASN A 274 3.78 -27.61 21.40
C ASN A 274 3.83 -26.10 21.11
N ASP A 275 4.50 -25.34 21.98
CA ASP A 275 4.74 -23.89 21.89
C ASP A 275 5.60 -23.49 20.67
N GLU A 276 6.02 -24.44 19.82
CA GLU A 276 6.91 -24.22 18.68
C GLU A 276 6.32 -23.41 17.51
N GLN A 277 5.09 -22.87 17.61
CA GLN A 277 4.53 -21.99 16.57
C GLN A 277 4.31 -20.53 16.99
N MET A 278 4.59 -20.17 18.24
CA MET A 278 4.77 -18.78 18.61
C MET A 278 6.26 -18.50 18.54
N ALA A 279 6.74 -17.83 17.49
CA ALA A 279 8.00 -17.13 17.63
C ALA A 279 7.79 -16.15 18.79
N PRO A 280 8.43 -16.35 19.96
CA PRO A 280 8.35 -15.35 21.01
C PRO A 280 8.94 -14.10 20.38
N GLN A 281 8.26 -12.96 20.49
CA GLN A 281 9.01 -11.72 20.44
C GLN A 281 10.05 -11.85 21.55
N VAL A 282 11.31 -12.09 21.18
CA VAL A 282 12.38 -12.29 22.15
C VAL A 282 12.56 -10.95 22.84
N GLN A 283 11.85 -10.78 23.96
CA GLN A 283 11.85 -9.57 24.74
C GLN A 283 13.06 -9.64 25.66
N TYR A 284 14.13 -9.01 25.20
CA TYR A 284 15.33 -8.86 26.01
C TYR A 284 15.02 -7.89 27.16
N PRO A 285 15.27 -8.26 28.43
CA PRO A 285 15.07 -7.37 29.58
C PRO A 285 15.78 -6.03 29.42
N GLU A 286 16.94 -6.02 28.75
CA GLU A 286 17.71 -4.83 28.44
C GLU A 286 16.98 -3.90 27.45
N ARG A 287 16.19 -4.46 26.52
CA ARG A 287 15.38 -3.68 25.57
C ARG A 287 14.22 -3.00 26.29
N GLU A 288 13.53 -3.71 27.18
CA GLU A 288 12.42 -3.13 27.95
C GLU A 288 12.91 -1.97 28.84
N LEU A 289 14.05 -2.14 29.51
CA LEU A 289 14.69 -1.06 30.28
C LEU A 289 15.06 0.12 29.40
N TYR A 290 15.61 -0.12 28.20
CA TYR A 290 15.92 0.94 27.24
C TYR A 290 14.67 1.73 26.83
N GLU A 291 13.57 1.05 26.51
CA GLU A 291 12.32 1.69 26.11
C GLU A 291 11.70 2.50 27.28
N GLN A 292 11.76 1.98 28.51
CA GLN A 292 11.36 2.72 29.72
C GLN A 292 12.20 4.00 29.93
N LEU A 293 13.52 3.93 29.67
CA LEU A 293 14.39 5.11 29.71
C LEU A 293 14.02 6.13 28.64
N CYS A 294 13.71 5.68 27.41
CA CYS A 294 13.25 6.56 26.33
C CYS A 294 11.94 7.27 26.66
N ARG A 295 11.05 6.62 27.43
CA ARG A 295 9.79 7.22 27.91
C ARG A 295 9.96 8.07 29.17
N GLY A 296 11.13 8.03 29.82
CA GLY A 296 11.39 8.73 31.09
C GLY A 296 10.71 8.08 32.30
N GLU A 297 10.35 6.80 32.20
CA GLU A 297 9.67 6.03 33.27
C GLU A 297 10.64 5.61 34.38
N VAL A 298 11.94 5.53 34.06
CA VAL A 298 13.01 5.13 34.98
C VAL A 298 14.13 6.16 34.90
N THR A 299 14.74 6.49 36.06
CA THR A 299 15.93 7.34 36.14
C THR A 299 17.11 6.50 36.62
N THR A 300 18.24 6.55 35.91
CA THR A 300 19.48 5.97 36.41
C THR A 300 20.15 6.97 37.36
N ASP A 301 20.31 6.59 38.62
CA ASP A 301 21.18 7.33 39.54
C ASP A 301 22.62 7.19 39.05
N ILE A 302 23.16 8.26 38.47
CA ILE A 302 24.57 8.31 38.08
C ILE A 302 25.37 8.53 39.37
N ALA A 303 25.89 7.44 39.95
CA ALA A 303 26.88 7.47 41.03
C ALA A 303 28.31 7.68 40.49
#